data_AF-A0AAD9YLW3-F1
#
_entry.id   AF-A0AAD9YLW3-F1
#
_cell.length_a   1.000
_cell.length_b   1.000
_cell.length_c   1.000
_cell.angle_alpha   90.00
_cell.angle_beta   90.00
_cell.angle_gamma   90.00
#
_symmetry.space_group_name_H-M   'P 1'
#
loop_
_entity.id
_entity.type
_entity.pdbx_description
1 polymer ?
#
loop_
_entity_poly.entity_id
_entity_poly.type
_entity_poly.pdbx_seq_one_letter_code
_entity_poly.pdbx_strand_id
1 'polypeptide(L)'
;MPPRLPTQAARALRRLATPSIPIARYLSTTTPYLAAPSAAGPGSSFSRMPADYVPPTKPPSARPPETRKSQLIRTYTSLLRTTPLILFFQHSNLTADEWSAVRRELNSALDAATPEGSPLPGRDVHLQVLRTRMFNVALKLAEFYDPEVAKTNPNTPQGRKGPLVHDLSMAAYEAMKSFEVPEDSAYAQISPLLCGPAAALVFPAVSPAHLAAALKILSPSPPKFPAPSRKKTPGYYDPLVQSGLQKLLLVGGRVEGDVFDVEGVKWVGGIEGGVDGLRAQLVYILQSAGLGLTNALEAGSKSLWLTLEGRKTMLEEEGKPAEEGKAAEAEEKKSE
;
A
#
# COMPACT_ATOMS: atom_id res chain seq x y z
N MET A 1 1.62 -22.77 50.19
CA MET A 1 0.23 -22.66 49.70
C MET A 1 0.16 -21.59 48.62
N PRO A 2 -0.17 -21.93 47.36
CA PRO A 2 -0.49 -20.95 46.32
C PRO A 2 -2.02 -20.78 46.17
N PRO A 3 -2.52 -19.59 45.77
CA PRO A 3 -3.96 -19.29 45.73
C PRO A 3 -4.65 -19.84 44.48
N ARG A 4 -5.91 -20.27 44.68
CA ARG A 4 -6.82 -20.85 43.68
C ARG A 4 -7.57 -19.76 42.90
N LEU A 5 -7.62 -19.85 41.57
CA LEU A 5 -8.51 -19.05 40.73
C LEU A 5 -9.87 -19.77 40.54
N PRO A 6 -11.02 -19.06 40.63
CA PRO A 6 -12.35 -19.66 40.55
C PRO A 6 -12.83 -19.92 39.12
N THR A 7 -13.25 -21.16 38.89
CA THR A 7 -13.84 -21.72 37.66
C THR A 7 -15.34 -21.40 37.57
N GLN A 8 -15.75 -20.25 37.02
CA GLN A 8 -17.19 -19.99 36.81
C GLN A 8 -17.61 -19.31 35.49
N ALA A 9 -16.72 -19.10 34.51
CA ALA A 9 -17.09 -18.45 33.25
C ALA A 9 -17.24 -19.38 32.03
N ALA A 10 -17.29 -20.70 32.21
CA ALA A 10 -17.28 -21.66 31.09
C ALA A 10 -18.65 -22.26 30.70
N ARG A 11 -19.77 -21.75 31.23
CA ARG A 11 -21.10 -22.42 31.08
C ARG A 11 -22.15 -21.70 30.22
N ALA A 12 -21.81 -20.63 29.50
CA ALA A 12 -22.81 -19.81 28.80
C ALA A 12 -22.78 -19.85 27.25
N LEU A 13 -22.14 -20.84 26.60
CA LEU A 13 -22.18 -20.98 25.14
C LEU A 13 -22.45 -22.43 24.68
N ARG A 14 -23.55 -23.01 25.15
CA ARG A 14 -24.13 -24.24 24.57
C ARG A 14 -25.64 -24.12 24.55
N ARG A 15 -26.17 -23.48 23.51
CA ARG A 15 -27.53 -23.69 22.98
C ARG A 15 -27.71 -22.81 21.75
N LEU A 16 -27.45 -23.40 20.58
CA LEU A 16 -28.05 -23.14 19.27
C LEU A 16 -27.22 -23.91 18.22
N ALA A 17 -27.46 -25.22 18.10
CA ALA A 17 -27.08 -26.02 16.94
C ALA A 17 -27.86 -27.35 16.97
N THR A 18 -28.77 -27.53 16.02
CA THR A 18 -29.40 -28.80 15.67
C THR A 18 -28.42 -29.71 14.89
N PRO A 19 -28.63 -31.03 14.87
CA PRO A 19 -27.52 -31.99 14.78
C PRO A 19 -27.20 -32.43 13.35
N SER A 20 -25.93 -32.28 12.94
CA SER A 20 -25.30 -33.15 11.96
C SER A 20 -24.18 -33.95 12.64
N ILE A 21 -24.10 -35.22 12.27
CA ILE A 21 -23.38 -36.32 12.93
C ILE A 21 -21.87 -35.99 13.13
N PRO A 22 -21.28 -36.16 14.33
CA PRO A 22 -19.86 -35.92 14.53
C PRO A 22 -19.01 -37.17 14.29
N ILE A 23 -18.12 -37.10 13.31
CA ILE A 23 -16.92 -37.94 13.21
C ILE A 23 -15.95 -37.48 14.29
N ALA A 24 -15.67 -38.33 15.28
CA ALA A 24 -14.72 -38.05 16.34
C ALA A 24 -13.29 -37.95 15.78
N ARG A 25 -12.67 -36.76 15.87
CA ARG A 25 -11.22 -36.59 15.73
C ARG A 25 -10.64 -36.26 17.09
N TYR A 26 -9.97 -37.24 17.69
CA TYR A 26 -9.15 -37.05 18.89
C TYR A 26 -7.87 -36.30 18.49
N LEU A 27 -7.66 -35.10 19.04
CA LEU A 27 -6.35 -34.46 19.09
C LEU A 27 -5.62 -35.00 20.32
N SER A 28 -4.55 -35.79 20.11
CA SER A 28 -3.60 -36.14 21.16
C SER A 28 -2.32 -35.31 21.02
N THR A 29 -1.89 -34.78 22.16
CA THR A 29 -0.63 -34.09 22.42
C THR A 29 0.56 -35.05 22.29
N THR A 30 1.57 -34.67 21.52
CA THR A 30 2.82 -35.42 21.35
C THR A 30 3.75 -35.25 22.55
N THR A 31 4.00 -36.33 23.27
CA THR A 31 5.24 -36.61 24.01
C THR A 31 6.18 -37.45 23.13
N PRO A 32 7.51 -37.36 23.29
CA PRO A 32 8.47 -37.96 22.36
C PRO A 32 8.58 -39.47 22.64
N TYR A 33 8.31 -40.29 21.63
CA TYR A 33 8.56 -41.73 21.70
C TYR A 33 9.79 -42.08 20.86
N LEU A 34 10.72 -42.78 21.51
CA LEU A 34 11.85 -43.48 20.93
C LEU A 34 11.41 -44.28 19.69
N ALA A 35 12.21 -44.20 18.63
CA ALA A 35 12.03 -45.01 17.43
C ALA A 35 12.10 -46.51 17.78
N ALA A 36 10.97 -47.20 17.69
CA ALA A 36 10.91 -48.65 17.59
C ALA A 36 10.77 -49.04 16.11
N PRO A 37 11.54 -50.01 15.59
CA PRO A 37 11.38 -50.47 14.22
C PRO A 37 10.11 -51.31 14.14
N SER A 38 9.07 -50.81 13.46
CA SER A 38 7.87 -51.62 13.20
C SER A 38 8.21 -52.70 12.17
N ALA A 39 8.10 -53.95 12.59
CA ALA A 39 8.14 -55.11 11.72
C ALA A 39 7.02 -54.99 10.65
N ALA A 40 7.39 -55.18 9.39
CA ALA A 40 6.49 -55.15 8.25
C ALA A 40 5.67 -56.45 8.18
N GLY A 41 4.34 -56.34 8.23
CA GLY A 41 3.43 -57.44 7.93
C GLY A 41 3.25 -57.62 6.41
N PRO A 42 3.20 -58.85 5.88
CA PRO A 42 3.02 -59.11 4.46
C PRO A 42 1.53 -58.97 4.10
N GLY A 43 1.09 -57.77 3.72
CA GLY A 43 -0.31 -57.59 3.27
C GLY A 43 -0.82 -56.15 3.25
N SER A 44 -0.18 -55.21 3.96
CA SER A 44 -0.50 -53.79 3.81
C SER A 44 0.41 -53.18 2.76
N SER A 45 -0.05 -53.14 1.51
CA SER A 45 0.54 -52.36 0.42
C SER A 45 0.38 -50.86 0.70
N PHE A 46 1.11 -50.34 1.69
CA PHE A 46 1.51 -48.94 1.64
C PHE A 46 2.44 -48.83 0.45
N SER A 47 1.94 -48.28 -0.66
CA SER A 47 2.75 -47.94 -1.82
C SER A 47 3.90 -47.06 -1.34
N ARG A 48 5.07 -47.68 -1.11
CA ARG A 48 6.28 -46.98 -0.71
C ARG A 48 6.59 -46.04 -1.86
N MET A 49 6.47 -44.74 -1.61
CA MET A 49 6.84 -43.73 -2.59
C MET A 49 8.29 -43.99 -3.03
N PRO A 50 8.60 -43.82 -4.33
CA PRO A 50 9.98 -43.92 -4.81
C PRO A 50 10.92 -43.04 -3.97
N ALA A 51 12.16 -43.48 -3.76
CA ALA A 51 13.15 -42.70 -2.99
C ALA A 51 13.37 -41.30 -3.60
N ASP A 52 13.22 -41.18 -4.92
CA ASP A 52 13.35 -39.93 -5.68
C ASP A 52 12.04 -39.12 -5.75
N TYR A 53 11.03 -39.49 -4.96
CA TYR A 53 9.77 -38.77 -4.93
C TYR A 53 9.91 -37.42 -4.24
N VAL A 54 9.69 -36.35 -5.02
CA VAL A 54 9.56 -35.00 -4.50
C VAL A 54 8.08 -34.59 -4.48
N PRO A 55 7.55 -34.11 -3.32
CA PRO A 55 6.18 -33.62 -3.25
C PRO A 55 5.98 -32.38 -4.13
N PRO A 56 4.83 -32.24 -4.81
CA PRO A 56 4.56 -31.08 -5.66
C PRO A 56 4.48 -29.76 -4.88
N THR A 57 4.15 -29.80 -3.60
CA THR A 57 4.05 -28.62 -2.71
C THR A 57 5.39 -28.25 -2.06
N LYS A 58 6.41 -29.10 -2.17
CA LYS A 58 7.73 -28.91 -1.57
C LYS A 58 8.82 -29.25 -2.60
N PRO A 59 8.98 -28.40 -3.64
CA PRO A 59 10.08 -28.57 -4.58
C PRO A 59 11.43 -28.38 -3.87
N PRO A 60 12.51 -28.98 -4.42
CA PRO A 60 13.88 -28.77 -3.95
C PRO A 60 14.24 -27.29 -3.95
N SER A 61 14.75 -26.78 -2.84
CA SER A 61 15.10 -25.37 -2.69
C SER A 61 16.53 -25.23 -2.19
N ALA A 62 17.19 -24.12 -2.52
CA ALA A 62 18.58 -23.85 -2.14
C ALA A 62 18.79 -23.88 -0.61
N ARG A 63 17.75 -23.49 0.13
CA ARG A 63 17.70 -23.56 1.59
C ARG A 63 16.52 -24.41 2.05
N PRO A 64 16.59 -25.04 3.24
CA PRO A 64 15.47 -25.83 3.74
C PRO A 64 14.19 -24.98 3.87
N PRO A 65 13.05 -25.45 3.35
CA PRO A 65 11.81 -24.67 3.34
C PRO A 65 11.15 -24.59 4.73
N GLU A 66 11.47 -25.49 5.65
CA GLU A 66 10.90 -25.49 7.02
C GLU A 66 11.38 -24.30 7.86
N THR A 67 12.48 -23.65 7.46
CA THR A 67 13.04 -22.57 8.26
C THR A 67 12.19 -21.31 8.14
N ARG A 68 11.99 -20.62 9.28
CA ARG A 68 11.31 -19.32 9.31
C ARG A 68 11.89 -18.30 8.31
N LYS A 69 13.21 -18.34 8.08
CA LYS A 69 13.89 -17.45 7.12
C LYS A 69 13.38 -17.68 5.69
N SER A 70 13.32 -18.94 5.26
CA SER A 70 12.81 -19.32 3.94
C SER A 70 11.34 -18.92 3.75
N GLN A 71 10.52 -19.14 4.78
CA GLN A 71 9.10 -18.76 4.73
C GLN A 71 8.91 -17.24 4.66
N LEU A 72 9.66 -16.47 5.45
CA LEU A 72 9.60 -15.00 5.41
C LEU A 72 9.99 -14.45 4.04
N ILE A 73 11.00 -15.02 3.38
CA ILE A 73 11.38 -14.59 2.02
C ILE A 73 10.22 -14.82 1.05
N ARG A 74 9.60 -16.01 1.07
CA ARG A 74 8.42 -16.30 0.22
C ARG A 74 7.25 -15.36 0.48
N THR A 75 6.96 -15.07 1.75
CA THR A 75 5.88 -14.14 2.10
C THR A 75 6.21 -12.72 1.62
N TYR A 76 7.45 -12.27 1.78
CA TYR A 76 7.85 -10.94 1.35
C TYR A 76 7.93 -10.80 -0.18
N THR A 77 8.36 -11.83 -0.92
CA THR A 77 8.32 -11.79 -2.38
C THR A 77 6.89 -11.78 -2.90
N SER A 78 5.98 -12.56 -2.30
CA SER A 78 4.56 -12.49 -2.66
C SER A 78 3.95 -11.13 -2.31
N LEU A 79 4.33 -10.54 -1.18
CA LEU A 79 3.87 -9.21 -0.76
C LEU A 79 4.33 -8.16 -1.79
N LEU A 80 5.64 -8.10 -2.08
CA LEU A 80 6.21 -7.13 -3.02
C LEU A 80 5.62 -7.21 -4.43
N ARG A 81 5.22 -8.40 -4.89
CA ARG A 81 4.60 -8.59 -6.21
C ARG A 81 3.11 -8.24 -6.24
N THR A 82 2.40 -8.39 -5.12
CA THR A 82 0.95 -8.20 -5.07
C THR A 82 0.54 -6.81 -4.60
N THR A 83 1.39 -6.15 -3.80
CA THR A 83 1.05 -4.87 -3.18
C THR A 83 1.79 -3.73 -3.89
N PRO A 84 1.07 -2.85 -4.60
CA PRO A 84 1.69 -1.77 -5.35
C PRO A 84 2.18 -0.63 -4.45
N LEU A 85 1.65 -0.49 -3.24
CA LEU A 85 1.98 0.62 -2.34
C LEU A 85 2.41 0.11 -0.96
N ILE A 86 3.63 0.47 -0.55
CA ILE A 86 4.21 0.11 0.75
C ILE A 86 4.87 1.35 1.35
N LEU A 87 4.52 1.72 2.58
CA LEU A 87 5.22 2.78 3.31
C LEU A 87 6.14 2.18 4.38
N PHE A 88 7.37 2.65 4.46
CA PHE A 88 8.37 2.20 5.43
C PHE A 88 8.44 3.13 6.62
N PHE A 89 8.28 2.54 7.80
CA PHE A 89 8.41 3.19 9.09
C PHE A 89 9.60 2.60 9.85
N GLN A 90 10.45 3.45 10.40
CA GLN A 90 11.39 3.04 11.42
C GLN A 90 10.66 3.04 12.76
N HIS A 91 10.81 1.98 13.53
CA HIS A 91 10.13 1.85 14.81
C HIS A 91 11.15 1.64 15.95
N SER A 92 11.03 2.41 17.03
CA SER A 92 11.95 2.34 18.17
C SER A 92 11.26 1.75 19.40
N ASN A 93 11.53 0.49 19.73
CA ASN A 93 11.10 -0.18 20.98
C ASN A 93 9.63 0.08 21.39
N LEU A 94 8.67 -0.14 20.47
CA LEU A 94 7.25 -0.07 20.80
C LEU A 94 6.81 -1.29 21.62
N THR A 95 5.95 -1.05 22.61
CA THR A 95 5.32 -2.12 23.40
C THR A 95 4.14 -2.75 22.65
N ALA A 96 3.68 -3.93 23.08
CA ALA A 96 2.54 -4.60 22.45
C ALA A 96 1.24 -3.77 22.57
N ASP A 97 1.07 -3.07 23.69
CA ASP A 97 -0.09 -2.23 23.95
C ASP A 97 -0.08 -1.00 23.04
N GLU A 98 1.08 -0.35 22.86
CA GLU A 98 1.26 0.75 21.91
C GLU A 98 0.93 0.32 20.47
N TRP A 99 1.42 -0.85 20.03
CA TRP A 99 1.07 -1.38 18.71
C TRP A 99 -0.43 -1.61 18.54
N SER A 100 -1.09 -2.15 19.57
CA SER A 100 -2.53 -2.40 19.53
C SER A 100 -3.33 -1.10 19.45
N ALA A 101 -2.88 -0.06 20.19
CA ALA A 101 -3.51 1.24 20.22
C ALA A 101 -3.33 1.97 18.88
N VAL A 102 -2.12 2.00 18.32
CA VAL A 102 -1.86 2.60 17.00
C VAL A 102 -2.67 1.90 15.91
N ARG A 103 -2.72 0.56 15.91
CA ARG A 103 -3.52 -0.20 14.92
C ARG A 103 -5.01 0.05 15.05
N ARG A 104 -5.53 0.24 16.27
CA ARG A 104 -6.94 0.57 16.51
C ARG A 104 -7.32 1.90 15.85
N GLU A 105 -6.52 2.95 16.09
CA GLU A 105 -6.78 4.27 15.49
C GLU A 105 -6.61 4.24 13.97
N LEU A 106 -5.60 3.51 13.48
CA LEU A 106 -5.37 3.31 12.04
C LEU A 106 -6.58 2.67 11.37
N ASN A 107 -7.05 1.54 11.89
CA ASN A 107 -8.21 0.85 11.33
C ASN A 107 -9.46 1.74 11.36
N SER A 108 -9.70 2.45 12.48
CA SER A 108 -10.84 3.36 12.60
C SER A 108 -10.83 4.49 11.56
N ALA A 109 -9.65 5.01 11.20
CA ALA A 109 -9.57 6.06 10.20
C ALA A 109 -9.60 5.54 8.77
N LEU A 110 -9.10 4.34 8.51
CA LEU A 110 -9.25 3.70 7.21
C LEU A 110 -10.71 3.35 6.93
N ASP A 111 -11.42 2.85 7.94
CA ASP A 111 -12.87 2.62 7.84
C ASP A 111 -13.61 3.93 7.54
N ALA A 112 -13.23 5.03 8.19
CA ALA A 112 -13.81 6.35 7.93
C ALA A 112 -13.42 6.96 6.56
N ALA A 113 -12.33 6.50 5.96
CA ALA A 113 -11.82 6.98 4.67
C ALA A 113 -12.23 6.10 3.48
N THR A 114 -12.86 4.95 3.74
CA THR A 114 -13.35 4.05 2.71
C THR A 114 -14.51 4.74 1.98
N PRO A 115 -14.39 5.08 0.69
CA PRO A 115 -15.50 5.66 -0.06
C PRO A 115 -16.59 4.60 -0.25
N GLU A 116 -17.86 5.01 -0.12
CA GLU A 116 -19.00 4.11 -0.30
C GLU A 116 -18.97 3.49 -1.71
N GLY A 117 -18.95 2.16 -1.78
CA GLY A 117 -18.93 1.39 -3.03
C GLY A 117 -17.55 0.94 -3.52
N SER A 118 -16.46 1.20 -2.78
CA SER A 118 -15.15 0.65 -3.16
C SER A 118 -15.03 -0.86 -2.86
N PRO A 119 -14.47 -1.68 -3.76
CA PRO A 119 -14.33 -3.13 -3.56
C PRO A 119 -13.31 -3.54 -2.48
N LEU A 120 -12.58 -2.57 -1.93
CA LEU A 120 -11.45 -2.81 -1.04
C LEU A 120 -11.80 -2.33 0.36
N PRO A 121 -12.04 -3.25 1.31
CA PRO A 121 -12.21 -2.84 2.69
C PRO A 121 -10.89 -2.28 3.23
N GLY A 122 -10.95 -1.17 3.97
CA GLY A 122 -9.79 -0.61 4.70
C GLY A 122 -9.09 -1.65 5.61
N ARG A 123 -9.78 -2.75 5.95
CA ARG A 123 -9.27 -3.88 6.71
C ARG A 123 -8.10 -4.64 6.07
N ASP A 124 -7.95 -4.57 4.75
CA ASP A 124 -6.84 -5.26 4.07
C ASP A 124 -5.51 -4.51 4.21
N VAL A 125 -5.57 -3.22 4.55
CA VAL A 125 -4.40 -2.42 4.89
C VAL A 125 -3.96 -2.77 6.30
N HIS A 126 -2.69 -3.14 6.45
CA HIS A 126 -2.17 -3.57 7.74
C HIS A 126 -0.74 -3.08 7.97
N LEU A 127 -0.46 -2.78 9.24
CA LEU A 127 0.84 -2.33 9.72
C LEU A 127 1.63 -3.51 10.28
N GLN A 128 2.58 -4.02 9.49
CA GLN A 128 3.38 -5.19 9.79
C GLN A 128 4.82 -4.82 10.17
N VAL A 129 5.38 -5.49 11.18
CA VAL A 129 6.80 -5.42 11.49
C VAL A 129 7.59 -6.32 10.55
N LEU A 130 8.61 -5.77 9.90
CA LEU A 130 9.43 -6.48 8.92
C LEU A 130 10.73 -7.00 9.55
N ARG A 131 11.24 -8.08 8.97
CA ARG A 131 12.62 -8.52 9.21
C ARG A 131 13.50 -8.02 8.07
N THR A 132 14.12 -6.87 8.28
CA THR A 132 14.88 -6.13 7.26
C THR A 132 15.88 -6.98 6.48
N ARG A 133 16.68 -7.83 7.13
CA ARG A 133 17.63 -8.72 6.42
C ARG A 133 16.97 -9.68 5.42
N MET A 134 15.78 -10.20 5.75
CA MET A 134 15.07 -11.12 4.84
C MET A 134 14.27 -10.36 3.79
N PHE A 135 13.75 -9.19 4.17
CA PHE A 135 13.04 -8.30 3.26
C PHE A 135 13.98 -7.73 2.18
N ASN A 136 15.22 -7.40 2.53
CA ASN A 136 16.26 -6.98 1.59
C ASN A 136 16.52 -8.06 0.52
N VAL A 137 16.66 -9.33 0.93
CA VAL A 137 16.79 -10.45 -0.02
C VAL A 137 15.54 -10.60 -0.90
N ALA A 138 14.35 -10.40 -0.33
CA ALA A 138 13.11 -10.47 -1.09
C ALA A 138 12.99 -9.34 -2.12
N LEU A 139 13.44 -8.12 -1.81
CA LEU A 139 13.50 -7.00 -2.77
C LEU A 139 14.42 -7.33 -3.94
N LYS A 140 15.62 -7.84 -3.65
CA LYS A 140 16.56 -8.29 -4.69
C LYS A 140 15.93 -9.33 -5.63
N LEU A 141 15.24 -10.32 -5.07
CA LEU A 141 14.53 -11.35 -5.84
C LEU A 141 13.32 -10.79 -6.61
N ALA A 142 12.64 -9.77 -6.09
CA ALA A 142 11.49 -9.18 -6.76
C ALA A 142 11.89 -8.32 -7.97
N GLU A 143 13.06 -7.70 -7.94
CA GLU A 143 13.52 -6.77 -9.00
C GLU A 143 14.41 -7.44 -10.05
N PHE A 144 15.30 -8.35 -9.66
CA PHE A 144 16.33 -8.87 -10.56
C PHE A 144 16.12 -10.32 -11.00
N TYR A 145 15.22 -11.06 -10.35
CA TYR A 145 15.01 -12.47 -10.68
C TYR A 145 13.77 -12.67 -11.56
N ASP A 146 14.03 -12.96 -12.84
CA ASP A 146 12.99 -13.32 -13.81
C ASP A 146 12.87 -14.84 -13.98
N PRO A 147 11.70 -15.42 -13.68
CA PRO A 147 11.51 -16.87 -13.79
C PRO A 147 11.54 -17.35 -15.24
N GLU A 148 11.19 -16.51 -16.23
CA GLU A 148 11.19 -16.90 -17.64
C GLU A 148 12.61 -17.09 -18.18
N VAL A 149 13.55 -16.21 -17.81
CA VAL A 149 14.98 -16.36 -18.15
C VAL A 149 15.57 -17.59 -17.48
N ALA A 150 15.13 -17.91 -16.25
CA ALA A 150 15.57 -19.12 -15.57
C ALA A 150 15.03 -20.40 -16.23
N LYS A 151 13.88 -20.37 -16.91
CA LYS A 151 13.32 -21.55 -17.62
C LYS A 151 14.09 -21.89 -18.89
N THR A 152 14.63 -20.89 -19.60
CA THR A 152 15.37 -21.10 -20.85
C THR A 152 16.78 -21.63 -20.63
N ASN A 153 17.35 -21.42 -19.44
CA ASN A 153 18.67 -21.90 -19.09
C ASN A 153 18.71 -23.44 -18.99
N PRO A 154 19.61 -24.12 -19.72
CA PRO A 154 19.70 -25.58 -19.71
C PRO A 154 20.24 -26.14 -18.38
N ASN A 155 20.95 -25.31 -17.60
CA ASN A 155 21.54 -25.68 -16.32
C ASN A 155 20.53 -25.63 -15.16
N THR A 156 19.30 -25.17 -15.40
CA THR A 156 18.28 -25.07 -14.36
C THR A 156 17.80 -26.47 -13.95
N PRO A 157 17.83 -26.81 -12.64
CA PRO A 157 17.36 -28.11 -12.20
C PRO A 157 15.90 -28.33 -12.62
N GLN A 158 15.66 -29.47 -13.27
CA GLN A 158 14.34 -29.87 -13.72
C GLN A 158 13.69 -30.78 -12.70
N GLY A 159 12.40 -30.54 -12.45
CA GLY A 159 11.56 -31.39 -11.63
C GLY A 159 10.50 -32.06 -12.48
N ARG A 160 9.67 -32.87 -11.82
CA ARG A 160 8.59 -33.62 -12.48
C ARG A 160 7.57 -32.75 -13.22
N LYS A 161 7.39 -31.49 -12.80
CA LYS A 161 6.45 -30.52 -13.41
C LYS A 161 7.13 -29.44 -14.25
N GLY A 162 8.42 -29.59 -14.55
CA GLY A 162 9.21 -28.62 -15.32
C GLY A 162 10.34 -27.97 -14.50
N PRO A 163 10.96 -26.90 -15.03
CA PRO A 163 12.09 -26.21 -14.41
C PRO A 163 11.74 -25.64 -13.03
N LEU A 164 12.63 -25.80 -12.04
CA LEU A 164 12.44 -25.28 -10.68
C LEU A 164 12.80 -23.79 -10.64
N VAL A 165 11.81 -22.93 -10.88
CA VAL A 165 12.01 -21.46 -10.98
C VAL A 165 11.30 -20.65 -9.89
N HIS A 166 11.00 -21.28 -8.76
CA HIS A 166 10.44 -20.55 -7.62
C HIS A 166 11.51 -19.69 -6.93
N ASP A 167 11.09 -18.70 -6.14
CA ASP A 167 12.00 -17.70 -5.53
C ASP A 167 13.07 -18.29 -4.58
N LEU A 168 12.87 -19.52 -4.06
CA LEU A 168 13.85 -20.22 -3.23
C LEU A 168 14.65 -21.30 -3.98
N SER A 169 14.53 -21.36 -5.30
CA SER A 169 15.23 -22.34 -6.13
C SER A 169 16.74 -22.14 -6.08
N MET A 170 17.49 -23.18 -6.47
CA MET A 170 18.94 -23.06 -6.63
C MET A 170 19.30 -22.04 -7.73
N ALA A 171 18.51 -22.01 -8.82
CA ALA A 171 18.70 -21.04 -9.90
C ALA A 171 18.56 -19.59 -9.42
N ALA A 172 17.53 -19.28 -8.62
CA ALA A 172 17.37 -17.95 -8.03
C ALA A 172 18.54 -17.59 -7.10
N TYR A 173 19.00 -18.56 -6.31
CA TYR A 173 20.14 -18.35 -5.41
C TYR A 173 21.45 -18.08 -6.16
N GLU A 174 21.74 -18.85 -7.20
CA GLU A 174 22.94 -18.70 -8.02
C GLU A 174 22.92 -17.38 -8.78
N ALA A 175 21.79 -17.04 -9.42
CA ALA A 175 21.61 -15.78 -10.12
C ALA A 175 21.89 -14.59 -9.17
N MET A 176 21.29 -14.59 -7.98
CA MET A 176 21.49 -13.51 -7.02
C MET A 176 22.87 -13.50 -6.35
N LYS A 177 23.57 -14.64 -6.32
CA LYS A 177 24.91 -14.73 -5.75
C LYS A 177 25.97 -14.15 -6.70
N SER A 178 25.80 -14.36 -8.01
CA SER A 178 26.69 -13.79 -9.04
C SER A 178 26.35 -12.35 -9.41
N PHE A 179 25.15 -11.87 -9.06
CA PHE A 179 24.67 -10.57 -9.48
C PHE A 179 25.27 -9.43 -8.64
N GLU A 180 25.95 -8.50 -9.32
CA GLU A 180 26.34 -7.21 -8.78
C GLU A 180 25.18 -6.22 -8.93
N VAL A 181 24.88 -5.49 -7.86
CA VAL A 181 23.71 -4.61 -7.81
C VAL A 181 24.03 -3.29 -8.53
N PRO A 182 23.26 -2.89 -9.55
CA PRO A 182 23.39 -1.57 -10.16
C PRO A 182 22.99 -0.46 -9.18
N GLU A 183 23.75 0.63 -9.16
CA GLU A 183 23.51 1.78 -8.26
C GLU A 183 22.21 2.54 -8.60
N ASP A 184 21.78 2.49 -9.87
CA ASP A 184 20.57 3.17 -10.34
C ASP A 184 19.26 2.43 -10.02
N SER A 185 19.34 1.23 -9.46
CA SER A 185 18.16 0.38 -9.20
C SER A 185 17.29 0.88 -8.03
N ALA A 186 15.98 0.61 -8.09
CA ALA A 186 15.05 0.90 -6.98
C ALA A 186 15.49 0.22 -5.66
N TYR A 187 16.04 -1.00 -5.76
CA TYR A 187 16.65 -1.69 -4.64
C TYR A 187 17.80 -0.89 -4.01
N ALA A 188 18.68 -0.27 -4.80
CA ALA A 188 19.80 0.51 -4.28
C ALA A 188 19.32 1.73 -3.49
N GLN A 189 18.24 2.37 -3.93
CA GLN A 189 17.63 3.51 -3.23
C GLN A 189 16.91 3.10 -1.94
N ILE A 190 16.21 1.95 -1.92
CA ILE A 190 15.50 1.46 -0.72
C ILE A 190 16.46 0.81 0.31
N SER A 191 17.56 0.20 -0.14
CA SER A 191 18.45 -0.57 0.74
C SER A 191 18.97 0.22 1.95
N PRO A 192 19.39 1.50 1.83
CA PRO A 192 19.75 2.35 2.96
C PRO A 192 18.62 2.57 3.96
N LEU A 193 17.37 2.68 3.49
CA LEU A 193 16.18 2.90 4.33
C LEU A 193 15.85 1.68 5.20
N LEU A 194 16.33 0.50 4.82
CA LEU A 194 16.10 -0.76 5.53
C LEU A 194 17.19 -1.07 6.58
N CYS A 195 18.01 -0.08 6.94
CA CYS A 195 18.99 -0.18 8.01
C CYS A 195 18.32 0.00 9.38
N GLY A 196 18.06 -1.12 10.08
CA GLY A 196 17.54 -1.11 11.45
C GLY A 196 16.23 -1.90 11.61
N PRO A 197 15.48 -1.64 12.70
CA PRO A 197 14.12 -2.16 12.87
C PRO A 197 13.12 -1.33 12.04
N ALA A 198 12.48 -1.99 11.07
CA ALA A 198 11.51 -1.35 10.17
C ALA A 198 10.16 -2.07 10.20
N ALA A 199 9.10 -1.29 10.06
CA ALA A 199 7.73 -1.72 9.84
C ALA A 199 7.28 -1.22 8.47
N ALA A 200 6.38 -1.97 7.84
CA ALA A 200 5.74 -1.58 6.61
C ALA A 200 4.24 -1.42 6.82
N LEU A 201 3.69 -0.33 6.29
CA LEU A 201 2.26 -0.19 6.06
C LEU A 201 1.98 -0.62 4.62
N VAL A 202 1.20 -1.67 4.48
CA VAL A 202 0.99 -2.35 3.19
C VAL A 202 -0.40 -2.03 2.67
N PHE A 203 -0.48 -1.55 1.44
CA PHE A 203 -1.73 -1.25 0.76
C PHE A 203 -1.91 -2.20 -0.45
N PRO A 204 -3.04 -2.93 -0.53
CA PRO A 204 -3.33 -3.81 -1.65
C PRO A 204 -3.54 -3.08 -2.99
N ALA A 205 -3.96 -1.82 -2.94
CA ALA A 205 -4.13 -0.97 -4.13
C ALA A 205 -3.69 0.46 -3.84
N VAL A 206 -3.32 1.19 -4.89
CA VAL A 206 -2.95 2.60 -4.80
C VAL A 206 -4.21 3.44 -4.63
N SER A 207 -4.54 3.75 -3.38
CA SER A 207 -5.66 4.63 -3.03
C SER A 207 -5.17 5.82 -2.20
N PRO A 208 -5.05 7.01 -2.82
CA PRO A 208 -4.64 8.23 -2.13
C PRO A 208 -5.52 8.59 -0.92
N ALA A 209 -6.80 8.24 -0.92
CA ALA A 209 -7.71 8.47 0.20
C ALA A 209 -7.29 7.70 1.47
N HIS A 210 -7.01 6.40 1.31
CA HIS A 210 -6.51 5.55 2.41
C HIS A 210 -5.11 5.98 2.86
N LEU A 211 -4.25 6.39 1.91
CA LEU A 211 -2.93 6.93 2.20
C LEU A 211 -3.04 8.22 3.04
N ALA A 212 -3.87 9.17 2.61
CA ALA A 212 -4.09 10.43 3.30
C ALA A 212 -4.61 10.23 4.73
N ALA A 213 -5.54 9.28 4.92
CA ALA A 213 -6.03 8.92 6.25
C ALA A 213 -4.92 8.32 7.13
N ALA A 214 -4.11 7.41 6.59
CA ALA A 214 -2.97 6.83 7.30
C ALA A 214 -1.91 7.88 7.67
N LEU A 215 -1.56 8.80 6.76
CA LEU A 215 -0.61 9.89 7.02
C LEU A 215 -1.11 10.85 8.10
N LYS A 216 -2.41 11.17 8.13
CA LYS A 216 -3.00 12.02 9.18
C LYS A 216 -2.82 11.46 10.59
N ILE A 217 -2.72 10.13 10.73
CA ILE A 217 -2.52 9.45 12.02
C ILE A 217 -1.04 9.22 12.31
N LEU A 218 -0.31 8.62 11.36
CA LEU A 218 1.04 8.12 11.61
C LEU A 218 2.08 9.23 11.55
N SER A 219 1.92 10.19 10.63
CA SER A 219 2.89 11.27 10.42
C SER A 219 2.17 12.57 10.03
N PRO A 220 1.42 13.19 10.96
CA PRO A 220 0.68 14.41 10.68
C PRO A 220 1.64 15.53 10.27
N SER A 221 1.40 16.13 9.10
CA SER A 221 2.12 17.30 8.61
C SER A 221 1.13 18.39 8.19
N PRO A 222 0.80 19.33 9.10
CA PRO A 222 0.02 20.52 8.76
C PRO A 222 0.77 21.36 7.70
N PRO A 223 0.10 21.97 6.69
CA PRO A 223 -1.34 22.11 6.50
C PRO A 223 -2.02 21.00 5.68
N LYS A 224 -1.27 20.22 4.89
CA LYS A 224 -1.85 19.22 3.94
C LYS A 224 -2.46 18.00 4.64
N PHE A 225 -1.85 17.52 5.72
CA PHE A 225 -2.34 16.38 6.52
C PHE A 225 -2.46 16.78 7.99
N PRO A 226 -3.55 17.44 8.39
CA PRO A 226 -3.75 17.79 9.79
C PRO A 226 -4.03 16.55 10.63
N ALA A 227 -3.50 16.54 11.86
CA ALA A 227 -3.87 15.54 12.85
C ALA A 227 -5.40 15.58 13.10
N PRO A 228 -6.03 14.44 13.39
CA PRO A 228 -7.47 14.40 13.59
C PRO A 228 -7.85 15.17 14.86
N SER A 229 -9.00 15.86 14.84
CA SER A 229 -9.38 16.75 15.94
C SER A 229 -9.77 15.96 17.20
N ARG A 230 -9.45 16.51 18.39
CA ARG A 230 -9.79 15.92 19.70
C ARG A 230 -11.28 15.58 19.84
N LYS A 231 -12.15 16.37 19.21
CA LYS A 231 -13.60 16.17 19.25
C LYS A 231 -14.06 14.99 18.39
N LYS A 232 -13.43 14.79 17.22
CA LYS A 232 -13.82 13.74 16.27
C LYS A 232 -13.24 12.38 16.68
N THR A 233 -12.01 12.35 17.18
CA THR A 233 -11.33 11.11 17.59
C THR A 233 -10.59 11.34 18.92
N PRO A 234 -11.26 11.12 20.07
CA PRO A 234 -10.62 11.27 21.38
C PRO A 234 -9.52 10.21 21.61
N GLY A 235 -9.67 9.01 21.03
CA GLY A 235 -8.73 7.88 21.18
C GLY A 235 -7.33 8.17 20.65
N TYR A 236 -7.20 9.05 19.65
CA TYR A 236 -5.91 9.47 19.11
C TYR A 236 -5.02 10.16 20.17
N TYR A 237 -5.61 10.85 21.14
CA TYR A 237 -4.88 11.61 22.16
C TYR A 237 -4.66 10.83 23.47
N ASP A 238 -4.92 9.52 23.45
CA ASP A 238 -4.53 8.60 24.52
C ASP A 238 -2.98 8.59 24.66
N PRO A 239 -2.43 8.69 25.89
CA PRO A 239 -1.00 8.57 26.14
C PRO A 239 -0.33 7.37 25.46
N LEU A 240 -1.02 6.22 25.37
CA LEU A 240 -0.48 5.02 24.73
C LEU A 240 -0.27 5.23 23.21
N VAL A 241 -1.25 5.84 22.55
CA VAL A 241 -1.16 6.15 21.11
C VAL A 241 -0.09 7.20 20.86
N GLN A 242 -0.08 8.28 21.64
CA GLN A 242 0.90 9.36 21.48
C GLN A 242 2.34 8.89 21.72
N SER A 243 2.56 8.05 22.74
CA SER A 243 3.87 7.44 22.97
C SER A 243 4.29 6.52 21.82
N GLY A 244 3.37 5.75 21.27
CA GLY A 244 3.62 4.89 20.11
C GLY A 244 3.97 5.69 18.85
N LEU A 245 3.23 6.76 18.56
CA LEU A 245 3.44 7.63 17.39
C LEU A 245 4.79 8.36 17.44
N GLN A 246 5.23 8.82 18.61
CA GLN A 246 6.55 9.45 18.78
C GLN A 246 7.72 8.50 18.46
N LYS A 247 7.50 7.18 18.56
CA LYS A 247 8.50 6.14 18.28
C LYS A 247 8.47 5.63 16.83
N LEU A 248 7.48 6.06 16.04
CA LEU A 248 7.32 5.70 14.64
C LEU A 248 7.75 6.86 13.76
N LEU A 249 8.78 6.63 12.95
CA LEU A 249 9.30 7.61 12.00
C LEU A 249 9.02 7.13 10.58
N LEU A 250 8.32 7.93 9.79
CA LEU A 250 8.16 7.69 8.35
C LEU A 250 9.51 7.95 7.66
N VAL A 251 10.04 6.93 6.98
CA VAL A 251 11.32 7.02 6.26
C VAL A 251 11.09 7.25 4.77
N GLY A 252 10.12 6.57 4.18
CA GLY A 252 9.79 6.68 2.76
C GLY A 252 8.74 5.67 2.34
N GLY A 253 8.55 5.51 1.04
CA GLY A 253 7.60 4.55 0.49
C GLY A 253 8.04 4.00 -0.87
N ARG A 254 7.44 2.89 -1.24
CA ARG A 254 7.51 2.31 -2.58
C ARG A 254 6.12 2.38 -3.19
N VAL A 255 6.01 2.98 -4.37
CA VAL A 255 4.75 3.08 -5.12
C VAL A 255 5.00 2.55 -6.53
N GLU A 256 4.29 1.49 -6.90
CA GLU A 256 4.31 0.85 -8.24
C GLU A 256 5.69 0.42 -8.76
N GLY A 257 6.67 0.28 -7.86
CA GLY A 257 8.05 -0.09 -8.22
C GLY A 257 9.04 1.04 -8.00
N ASP A 258 8.56 2.28 -7.97
CA ASP A 258 9.36 3.47 -7.75
C ASP A 258 9.48 3.80 -6.26
N VAL A 259 10.60 4.42 -5.91
CA VAL A 259 10.94 4.79 -4.53
C VAL A 259 10.61 6.26 -4.33
N PHE A 260 9.88 6.54 -3.25
CA PHE A 260 9.48 7.89 -2.89
C PHE A 260 9.98 8.25 -1.50
N ASP A 261 10.54 9.45 -1.39
CA ASP A 261 10.85 10.09 -0.12
C ASP A 261 9.58 10.52 0.62
N VAL A 262 9.73 10.97 1.86
CA VAL A 262 8.64 11.47 2.71
C VAL A 262 7.82 12.56 2.00
N GLU A 263 8.46 13.44 1.24
CA GLU A 263 7.78 14.49 0.48
C GLU A 263 7.00 13.94 -0.72
N GLY A 264 7.59 12.97 -1.42
CA GLY A 264 6.94 12.26 -2.52
C GLY A 264 5.68 11.50 -2.04
N VAL A 265 5.77 10.81 -0.90
CA VAL A 265 4.63 10.13 -0.27
C VAL A 265 3.52 11.13 0.10
N LYS A 266 3.88 12.31 0.62
CA LYS A 266 2.92 13.39 0.90
C LYS A 266 2.28 13.96 -0.36
N TRP A 267 3.02 14.02 -1.48
CA TRP A 267 2.46 14.42 -2.77
C TRP A 267 1.45 13.39 -3.27
N VAL A 268 1.78 12.09 -3.25
CA VAL A 268 0.86 11.02 -3.66
C VAL A 268 -0.42 11.01 -2.82
N GLY A 269 -0.30 11.22 -1.50
CA GLY A 269 -1.46 11.35 -0.60
C GLY A 269 -2.28 12.62 -0.81
N GLY A 270 -1.71 13.64 -1.46
CA GLY A 270 -2.37 14.91 -1.74
C GLY A 270 -3.17 14.91 -3.05
N ILE A 271 -3.10 13.82 -3.82
CA ILE A 271 -3.86 13.68 -5.07
C ILE A 271 -5.34 13.50 -4.71
N GLU A 272 -6.12 14.56 -4.91
CA GLU A 272 -7.57 14.55 -4.76
C GLU A 272 -8.22 13.75 -5.90
N GLY A 273 -9.25 12.96 -5.58
CA GLY A 273 -9.98 12.15 -6.57
C GLY A 273 -9.32 10.82 -6.96
N GLY A 274 -8.14 10.48 -6.41
CA GLY A 274 -7.51 9.18 -6.64
C GLY A 274 -7.19 8.91 -8.13
N VAL A 275 -7.33 7.64 -8.55
CA VAL A 275 -7.15 7.25 -9.96
C VAL A 275 -8.16 7.92 -10.89
N ASP A 276 -9.37 8.20 -10.41
CA ASP A 276 -10.41 8.85 -11.21
C ASP A 276 -10.12 10.34 -11.40
N GLY A 277 -9.50 10.99 -10.41
CA GLY A 277 -8.98 12.35 -10.52
C GLY A 277 -7.87 12.46 -11.56
N LEU A 278 -6.90 11.53 -11.57
CA LEU A 278 -5.86 11.48 -12.58
C LEU A 278 -6.41 11.17 -13.98
N ARG A 279 -7.39 10.27 -14.08
CA ARG A 279 -8.09 10.01 -15.34
C ARG A 279 -8.85 11.24 -15.83
N ALA A 280 -9.51 11.98 -14.94
CA ALA A 280 -10.17 13.24 -15.27
C ALA A 280 -9.16 14.31 -15.73
N GLN A 281 -7.98 14.39 -15.10
CA GLN A 281 -6.91 15.28 -15.55
C GLN A 281 -6.39 14.91 -16.93
N LEU A 282 -6.22 13.61 -17.23
CA LEU A 282 -5.85 13.15 -18.58
C LEU A 282 -6.93 13.51 -19.61
N VAL A 283 -8.20 13.28 -19.30
CA VAL A 283 -9.32 13.68 -20.16
C VAL A 283 -9.34 15.19 -20.35
N TYR A 284 -9.08 15.98 -19.30
CA TYR A 284 -8.99 17.43 -19.38
C TYR A 284 -7.81 17.91 -20.23
N ILE A 285 -6.63 17.29 -20.11
CA ILE A 285 -5.47 17.61 -20.96
C ILE A 285 -5.80 17.32 -22.43
N LEU A 286 -6.44 16.18 -22.69
CA LEU A 286 -6.85 15.81 -24.04
C LEU A 286 -7.91 16.77 -24.60
N GLN A 287 -8.90 17.14 -23.79
CA GLN A 287 -9.95 18.09 -24.17
C GLN A 287 -9.41 19.51 -24.34
N SER A 288 -8.48 19.94 -23.48
CA SER A 288 -7.86 21.28 -23.57
C SER A 288 -6.94 21.43 -24.78
N ALA A 289 -6.28 20.35 -25.23
CA ALA A 289 -5.57 20.35 -26.51
C ALA A 289 -6.54 20.57 -27.70
N GLY A 290 -7.71 19.90 -27.68
CA GLY A 290 -8.76 20.12 -28.69
C GLY A 290 -9.36 21.52 -28.65
N LEU A 291 -9.68 22.02 -27.44
CA LEU A 291 -10.19 23.39 -27.23
C LEU A 291 -9.14 24.45 -27.60
N GLY A 292 -7.85 24.16 -27.40
CA GLY A 292 -6.75 25.03 -27.81
C GLY A 292 -6.72 25.25 -29.32
N LEU A 293 -6.94 24.19 -30.10
CA LEU A 293 -7.00 24.28 -31.56
C LEU A 293 -8.24 25.06 -32.02
N THR A 294 -9.41 24.81 -31.45
CA THR A 294 -10.62 25.56 -31.81
C THR A 294 -10.51 27.03 -31.40
N ASN A 295 -9.94 27.33 -30.23
CA ASN A 295 -9.68 28.69 -29.80
C ASN A 295 -8.70 29.41 -30.73
N ALA A 296 -7.67 28.72 -31.24
CA ALA A 296 -6.75 29.30 -32.22
C ALA A 296 -7.42 29.62 -33.56
N LEU A 297 -8.31 28.74 -34.05
CA LEU A 297 -9.08 29.02 -35.28
C LEU A 297 -10.14 30.11 -35.06
N GLU A 298 -10.80 30.13 -33.91
CA GLU A 298 -11.81 31.13 -33.57
C GLU A 298 -11.21 32.51 -33.24
N ALA A 299 -9.92 32.58 -32.86
CA ALA A 299 -9.22 33.82 -32.54
C ALA A 299 -9.25 34.84 -33.69
N GLY A 300 -9.16 34.37 -34.94
CA GLY A 300 -9.29 35.22 -36.13
C GLY A 300 -10.69 35.83 -36.28
N SER A 301 -11.73 35.04 -36.03
CA SER A 301 -13.12 35.54 -36.06
C SER A 301 -13.44 36.47 -34.90
N LYS A 302 -12.94 36.17 -33.70
CA LYS A 302 -13.14 37.00 -32.50
C LYS A 302 -12.45 38.35 -32.61
N SER A 303 -11.23 38.40 -33.17
CA SER A 303 -10.52 39.66 -33.37
C SER A 303 -11.22 40.57 -34.40
N LEU A 304 -11.73 39.99 -35.49
CA LEU A 304 -12.55 40.71 -36.47
C LEU A 304 -13.87 41.20 -35.87
N TRP A 305 -14.53 40.37 -35.05
CA TRP A 305 -15.74 40.79 -34.36
C TRP A 305 -15.46 41.94 -33.36
N LEU A 306 -14.40 41.85 -32.54
CA LEU A 306 -14.02 42.90 -31.60
C LEU A 306 -13.66 44.22 -32.29
N THR A 307 -13.00 44.16 -33.46
CA THR A 307 -12.68 45.37 -34.23
C THR A 307 -13.91 46.00 -34.87
N LEU A 308 -14.87 45.20 -35.36
CA LEU A 308 -16.14 45.72 -35.88
C LEU A 308 -17.04 46.28 -34.77
N GLU A 309 -17.13 45.60 -33.62
CA GLU A 309 -17.85 46.07 -32.44
C GLU A 309 -17.22 47.37 -31.91
N GLY A 310 -15.88 47.44 -31.81
CA GLY A 310 -15.17 48.66 -31.40
C GLY A 310 -15.40 49.84 -32.35
N ARG A 311 -15.48 49.59 -33.66
CA ARG A 311 -15.84 50.64 -34.63
C ARG A 311 -17.31 51.07 -34.49
N LYS A 312 -18.20 50.11 -34.23
CA LYS A 312 -19.62 50.39 -33.99
C LYS A 312 -19.81 51.24 -32.72
N THR A 313 -19.14 50.91 -31.61
CA THR A 313 -19.21 51.70 -30.37
C THR A 313 -18.64 53.11 -30.56
N MET A 314 -17.55 53.27 -31.32
CA MET A 314 -17.01 54.60 -31.65
C MET A 314 -18.00 55.45 -32.45
N LEU A 315 -18.72 54.86 -33.41
CA LEU A 315 -19.74 55.58 -34.18
C LEU A 315 -21.00 55.87 -33.36
N GLU A 316 -21.34 55.01 -32.40
CA GLU A 316 -22.44 55.26 -31.44
C GLU A 316 -22.08 56.33 -30.40
N GLU A 317 -20.80 56.46 -30.02
CA GLU A 317 -20.27 57.53 -29.16
C GLU A 317 -20.10 58.86 -29.93
N GLU A 318 -19.57 58.85 -31.16
CA GLU A 318 -19.51 60.02 -32.04
C GLU A 318 -20.90 60.51 -32.48
N GLY A 319 -21.86 59.59 -32.57
CA GLY A 319 -23.27 59.89 -32.87
C GLY A 319 -24.10 60.35 -31.65
N LYS A 320 -23.56 60.27 -30.43
CA LYS A 320 -24.16 60.89 -29.24
C LYS A 320 -23.60 62.31 -29.10
N PRO A 321 -24.41 63.37 -29.33
CA PRO A 321 -23.97 64.71 -29.00
C PRO A 321 -23.67 64.78 -27.50
N ALA A 322 -22.59 65.47 -27.15
CA ALA A 322 -22.20 65.73 -25.78
C ALA A 322 -23.41 66.20 -24.94
N GLU A 323 -23.84 65.39 -23.96
CA GLU A 323 -24.52 65.94 -22.78
C GLU A 323 -23.47 66.66 -21.92
N GLU A 324 -22.88 67.73 -22.45
CA GLU A 324 -22.14 68.75 -21.69
C GLU A 324 -23.09 69.85 -21.15
N GLY A 325 -24.38 69.53 -20.99
CA GLY A 325 -25.44 70.49 -20.68
C GLY A 325 -26.07 70.42 -19.29
N LYS A 326 -25.54 69.66 -18.32
CA LYS A 326 -26.15 69.54 -16.97
C LYS A 326 -25.23 69.69 -15.76
N ALA A 327 -23.97 70.09 -15.95
CA ALA A 327 -23.06 70.39 -14.84
C ALA A 327 -22.88 71.89 -14.54
N ALA A 328 -23.33 72.80 -15.42
CA ALA A 328 -23.09 74.24 -15.28
C ALA A 328 -24.24 75.02 -14.59
N GLU A 329 -25.44 74.45 -14.40
CA GLU A 329 -26.58 75.17 -13.78
C GLU A 329 -26.77 74.86 -12.27
N ALA A 330 -25.79 74.21 -11.63
CA ALA A 330 -25.82 73.91 -10.19
C ALA A 330 -24.85 74.74 -9.34
N GLU A 331 -23.96 75.54 -9.94
CA GLU A 331 -23.01 76.39 -9.19
C GLU A 331 -23.40 77.87 -9.08
N GLU A 332 -24.34 78.37 -9.90
CA GLU A 332 -24.79 79.79 -9.85
C GLU A 332 -26.08 80.01 -9.02
N LYS A 333 -26.31 79.18 -7.99
CA LYS A 333 -27.38 79.40 -6.99
C LYS A 333 -26.92 79.31 -5.54
N LYS A 334 -25.61 79.39 -5.28
CA LYS A 334 -25.05 79.35 -3.91
C LYS A 334 -24.27 80.59 -3.49
N SER A 335 -24.33 81.66 -4.28
CA SER A 335 -23.76 82.97 -3.94
C SER A 335 -24.70 84.10 -4.32
N GLU A 336 -25.88 84.12 -3.70
CA GLU A 336 -26.64 85.33 -3.38
C GLU A 336 -27.46 85.07 -2.10
#